data_AF-A0AAD5XBG7-F1
#
_entry.id   AF-A0AAD5XBG7-F1
#
_cell.length_a   1.000
_cell.length_b   1.000
_cell.length_c   1.000
_cell.angle_alpha   90.00
_cell.angle_beta   90.00
_cell.angle_gamma   90.00
#
_symmetry.space_group_name_H-M   'P 1'
#
loop_
_entity.id
_entity.type
_entity.pdbx_description
1 polymer ?
#
loop_
_entity_poly.entity_id
_entity_poly.type
_entity_poly.pdbx_seq_one_letter_code
_entity_poly.pdbx_strand_id
1 'polypeptide(L)' 'MSGLSHQEHHLHDHRSELTRPEIERFSRQLLLPEIATEGQIKLRNAKVLIVGAGGLGSPAALYLAAAGVGA' A
#
# COMPACT_ATOMS: atom_id res chain seq x y z
N MET A 1 -33.34 -30.12 9.31
CA MET A 1 -32.09 -30.83 9.00
C MET A 1 -31.65 -30.46 7.58
N SER A 2 -30.34 -30.42 7.37
CA SER A 2 -29.59 -29.83 6.24
C SER A 2 -29.63 -28.30 6.24
N GLY A 3 -28.54 -27.56 6.37
CA GLY A 3 -27.13 -27.93 6.41
C GLY A 3 -26.36 -26.70 5.93
N LEU A 4 -25.52 -26.16 6.81
CA LEU A 4 -24.46 -25.19 6.53
C LEU A 4 -23.66 -25.59 5.28
N SER A 5 -23.29 -24.64 4.38
CA SER A 5 -21.95 -24.57 3.72
C SER A 5 -21.88 -23.74 2.42
N HIS A 6 -22.43 -22.54 2.35
CA HIS A 6 -21.93 -21.53 1.39
C HIS A 6 -21.49 -20.29 2.15
N GLN A 7 -20.63 -20.51 3.16
CA GLN A 7 -19.74 -19.47 3.64
C GLN A 7 -18.64 -19.36 2.58
N GLU A 8 -18.85 -18.50 1.58
CA GLU A 8 -17.80 -18.14 0.65
C GLU A 8 -16.61 -17.63 1.46
N HIS A 9 -15.48 -18.27 1.22
CA HIS A 9 -14.19 -17.96 1.80
C HIS A 9 -13.75 -16.61 1.20
N HIS A 10 -14.35 -15.50 1.63
CA HIS A 10 -13.91 -14.14 1.30
C HIS A 10 -12.62 -13.89 2.10
N LEU A 11 -11.53 -14.50 1.64
CA LEU A 11 -10.19 -14.15 2.04
C LEU A 11 -10.03 -12.69 1.64
N HIS A 12 -10.14 -11.77 2.60
CA HIS A 12 -9.95 -10.34 2.35
C HIS A 12 -8.56 -10.18 1.76
N ASP A 13 -8.48 -9.88 0.47
CA ASP A 13 -7.21 -9.53 -0.15
C ASP A 13 -6.80 -8.16 0.37
N HIS A 14 -6.00 -8.15 1.44
CA HIS A 14 -5.45 -6.93 2.02
C HIS A 14 -4.60 -6.14 1.01
N ARG A 15 -4.27 -6.72 -0.16
CA ARG A 15 -3.60 -6.03 -1.25
C ARG A 15 -4.53 -5.22 -2.16
N SER A 16 -5.83 -5.23 -1.93
CA SER A 16 -6.80 -4.52 -2.78
C SER A 16 -7.42 -3.28 -2.12
N GLU A 17 -7.24 -3.09 -0.81
CA GLU A 17 -7.85 -1.99 -0.06
C GLU A 17 -6.85 -1.37 0.94
N LEU A 18 -7.02 -0.08 1.24
CA LEU A 18 -6.23 0.59 2.29
C LEU A 18 -6.92 0.45 3.65
N THR A 19 -6.13 0.17 4.68
CA THR A 19 -6.60 0.19 6.07
C THR A 19 -6.85 1.63 6.54
N ARG A 20 -7.64 1.78 7.62
CA ARG A 20 -7.88 3.11 8.21
C ARG A 20 -6.58 3.86 8.58
N PRO A 21 -5.58 3.22 9.24
CA PRO A 21 -4.31 3.89 9.53
C PRO A 21 -3.55 4.33 8.27
N GLU A 22 -3.61 3.56 7.18
CA GLU A 22 -3.00 3.94 5.91
C GLU A 22 -3.71 5.14 5.28
N ILE A 23 -5.04 5.16 5.30
CA ILE A 23 -5.83 6.30 4.82
C ILE A 23 -5.47 7.57 5.60
N GLU A 24 -5.33 7.47 6.93
CA GLU A 24 -4.94 8.60 7.77
C GLU A 24 -3.51 9.08 7.43
N ARG A 25 -2.55 8.15 7.36
CA ARG A 25 -1.14 8.43 7.05
C ARG A 25 -0.95 9.05 5.67
N PHE A 26 -1.65 8.55 4.65
CA PHE A 26 -1.50 8.96 3.25
C PHE A 26 -2.57 9.97 2.81
N SER A 27 -3.41 10.46 3.72
CA SER A 27 -4.55 11.36 3.45
C SER A 27 -4.20 12.51 2.48
N ARG A 28 -3.06 13.18 2.67
CA ARG A 28 -2.61 14.27 1.78
C ARG A 28 -2.20 13.80 0.39
N GLN A 29 -1.60 12.62 0.27
CA GLN A 29 -1.20 12.03 -1.02
C GLN A 29 -2.44 11.56 -1.80
N LEU A 30 -3.46 11.03 -1.11
CA LEU A 30 -4.71 10.56 -1.70
C LEU A 30 -5.54 11.69 -2.35
N LEU A 31 -5.31 12.95 -1.98
CA LEU A 31 -5.97 14.11 -2.60
C LEU A 31 -5.45 14.41 -4.01
N LEU A 32 -4.26 13.90 -4.37
CA LEU A 32 -3.67 14.11 -5.69
C LEU A 32 -4.37 13.18 -6.70
N PRO A 33 -5.01 13.71 -7.76
CA PRO A 33 -5.73 12.90 -8.74
C PRO A 33 -4.88 11.81 -9.40
N GLU A 34 -3.58 12.05 -9.57
CA GLU A 34 -2.62 11.14 -10.19
C GLU A 34 -2.26 9.95 -9.29
N ILE A 35 -2.46 10.09 -7.97
CA ILE A 35 -2.24 9.01 -7.00
C ILE A 35 -3.59 8.40 -6.67
N ALA A 36 -4.47 9.15 -6.00
CA ALA A 36 -5.71 8.66 -5.43
C ALA A 36 -5.54 7.32 -4.68
N THR A 37 -6.62 6.61 -4.40
CA THR A 37 -6.57 5.31 -3.71
C THR A 37 -5.83 4.25 -4.53
N GLU A 38 -6.05 4.23 -5.84
CA GLU A 38 -5.49 3.19 -6.73
C GLU A 38 -3.95 3.29 -6.82
N GLY A 39 -3.41 4.49 -6.95
CA GLY A 39 -1.97 4.74 -6.96
C GLY A 39 -1.32 4.39 -5.63
N GLN A 40 -1.98 4.70 -4.51
CA GLN A 40 -1.45 4.35 -3.19
C GLN A 40 -1.41 2.83 -2.97
N ILE A 41 -2.45 2.11 -3.42
CA ILE A 41 -2.47 0.63 -3.42
C ILE A 41 -1.32 0.07 -4.27
N LYS A 42 -1.06 0.66 -5.44
CA LYS A 42 0.07 0.27 -6.31
C LYS A 42 1.41 0.48 -5.60
N LEU A 43 1.62 1.63 -4.96
CA LEU A 43 2.83 1.92 -4.19
C LEU A 43 3.01 0.90 -3.05
N ARG A 44 1.98 0.69 -2.24
CA ARG A 44 2.00 -0.29 -1.15
C ARG A 44 2.38 -1.69 -1.64
N ASN A 45 1.82 -2.12 -2.77
CA ASN A 45 2.12 -3.44 -3.34
C ASN A 45 3.48 -3.52 -4.07
N ALA A 46 4.14 -2.39 -4.32
CA ALA A 46 5.39 -2.34 -5.06
C ALA A 46 6.58 -2.84 -4.22
N LYS A 47 7.62 -3.30 -4.91
CA LYS A 47 8.91 -3.70 -4.32
C LYS A 47 10.02 -2.99 -5.06
N VAL A 48 10.92 -2.35 -4.32
CA VAL A 48 12.04 -1.59 -4.88
C VAL A 48 13.35 -2.07 -4.24
N LEU A 49 14.36 -2.29 -5.08
CA LEU A 49 15.73 -2.55 -4.64
C LEU A 49 16.56 -1.28 -4.84
N ILE A 50 17.20 -0.81 -3.76
CA ILE A 50 18.14 0.31 -3.81
C ILE A 50 19.55 -0.26 -3.65
N VAL A 51 20.42 -0.03 -4.63
CA VAL A 51 21.82 -0.46 -4.58
C VAL A 51 22.68 0.71 -4.11
N GLY A 52 23.16 0.61 -2.88
CA GLY A 52 23.98 1.62 -2.21
C GLY A 52 23.17 2.52 -1.28
N ALA A 53 23.61 2.65 -0.02
CA ALA A 53 22.98 3.46 1.03
C ALA A 53 23.82 4.70 1.39
N GLY A 54 24.36 5.36 0.37
CA GLY A 54 25.15 6.60 0.49
C GLY A 54 24.32 7.86 0.24
N GLY A 55 24.97 8.95 -0.19
CA GLY A 55 24.32 10.25 -0.36
C GLY A 55 23.14 10.30 -1.35
N LEU A 56 23.03 9.33 -2.26
CA LEU A 56 21.90 9.19 -3.20
C LEU A 56 20.85 8.19 -2.72
N GLY A 57 21.30 7.04 -2.21
CA GLY A 57 20.40 5.96 -1.77
C GLY A 57 19.60 6.32 -0.53
N SER A 58 20.22 7.02 0.43
CA SER A 58 19.56 7.42 1.67
C SER A 58 18.37 8.36 1.44
N PRO A 59 18.47 9.46 0.69
CA PRO A 59 17.30 10.30 0.40
C PRO A 59 16.27 9.59 -0.50
N ALA A 60 16.70 8.75 -1.45
CA ALA A 60 15.77 7.96 -2.26
C ALA A 60 14.92 7.01 -1.39
N ALA A 61 15.57 6.27 -0.48
CA ALA A 61 14.91 5.38 0.46
C ALA A 61 13.93 6.12 1.37
N LEU A 62 14.33 7.29 1.87
CA LEU A 62 13.48 8.14 2.72
C LEU A 62 12.16 8.49 2.02
N TYR A 63 12.23 8.97 0.78
CA TYR A 63 11.02 9.36 0.04
C TYR A 63 10.17 8.17 -0.41
N LEU A 64 10.79 7.04 -0.79
CA LEU A 64 10.04 5.81 -1.12
C LEU A 64 9.30 5.26 0.10
N ALA A 65 9.92 5.25 1.27
CA ALA A 65 9.28 4.85 2.52
C ALA A 65 8.17 5.82 2.95
N ALA A 66 8.39 7.13 2.78
CA ALA A 66 7.36 8.14 3.07
C ALA A 66 6.16 8.07 2.11
N ALA A 67 6.38 7.67 0.85
CA ALA A 67 5.34 7.40 -0.12
C ALA A 67 4.57 6.09 0.15
N GLY A 68 5.05 5.24 1.06
CA GLY A 68 4.37 4.00 1.43
C GLY A 68 4.70 2.80 0.54
N VAL A 69 5.86 2.79 -0.12
CA VAL A 69 6.28 1.63 -0.92
C VAL A 69 6.47 0.39 -0.04
N GLY A 70 5.77 -0.69 -0.35
CA GLY A 70 5.91 -1.98 0.36
C GLY A 70 5.26 -2.04 1.75
N ALA A 71 4.40 -1.08 2.11
CA ALA A 71 3.80 -0.94 3.44
C ALA A 71 2.70 -1.97 3.77
#